data_AF-A0A428R3V8-F1
#
_entry.id   AF-A0A428R3V8-F1
#
_cell.length_a   1.000
_cell.length_b   1.000
_cell.length_c   1.000
_cell.angle_alpha   90.00
_cell.angle_beta   90.00
_cell.angle_gamma   90.00
#
_symmetry.space_group_name_H-M   'P 1'
#
loop_
_entity.id
_entity.type
_entity.pdbx_description
1 polymer ?
#
loop_
_entity_poly.entity_id
_entity_poly.type
_entity_poly.pdbx_seq_one_letter_code
_entity_poly.pdbx_strand_id
1 'polypeptide(L)'
;MAAPVSSDYELLTEHFGYPPVSLLDDIINTINVLADRALDSVERLLLSIPPQSLGFSEKHAPAGETPLPPDEAAKLEIEHGTHQLETLLNASIDKNFDLFELYTMRNILTVRPDDQPYMRLAHYEGLNFAALEAPDRPTTESITALRRRLHASQKLHTALEAERARNDALLVKLRAALGVVPGGVKAEEGQAQPGSAFGFLRDKASLQDADANTPIATTTEFTLSQLQALRALSTSLRTLLPNLGPDDTDADAVDEDATGGSKTWRRERVEYVEGASRKYLETARGLELGAQGEVRDGEWQGEGRKITRGDVEGLEQVVSMLGNNKSPESKCDDGEAMDES
;
A
#
# COMPACT_ATOMS: atom_id res chain seq x y z
N MET A 1 -31.27 64.36 5.40
CA MET A 1 -30.28 63.28 5.53
C MET A 1 -30.61 62.51 6.82
N ALA A 2 -31.46 61.49 6.76
CA ALA A 2 -31.89 60.74 7.94
C ALA A 2 -31.76 59.25 7.64
N ALA A 3 -30.54 58.73 7.81
CA ALA A 3 -30.20 57.32 7.69
C ALA A 3 -28.98 56.84 8.54
N PRO A 4 -28.64 57.43 9.73
CA PRO A 4 -27.57 56.87 10.58
C PRO A 4 -28.04 55.78 11.57
N VAL A 5 -29.35 55.70 11.86
CA VAL A 5 -29.87 54.88 12.99
C VAL A 5 -29.75 53.37 12.73
N SER A 6 -29.71 52.94 11.46
CA SER A 6 -29.62 51.52 11.10
C SER A 6 -28.23 50.94 11.34
N SER A 7 -27.15 51.69 11.06
CA SER A 7 -25.78 51.19 11.23
C SER A 7 -25.38 51.03 12.70
N ASP A 8 -25.93 51.87 13.60
CA ASP A 8 -25.76 51.71 15.05
C ASP A 8 -26.44 50.41 15.52
N TYR A 9 -27.66 50.15 15.05
CA TYR A 9 -28.42 48.96 15.41
C TYR A 9 -27.79 47.67 14.89
N GLU A 10 -27.32 47.67 13.64
CA GLU A 10 -26.57 46.55 13.04
C GLU A 10 -25.29 46.26 13.83
N LEU A 11 -24.50 47.29 14.17
CA LEU A 11 -23.26 47.15 14.93
C LEU A 11 -23.51 46.61 16.34
N LEU A 12 -24.52 47.13 17.05
CA LEU A 12 -24.87 46.65 18.38
C LEU A 12 -25.42 45.21 18.34
N THR A 13 -26.22 44.87 17.32
CA THR A 13 -26.70 43.50 17.10
C THR A 13 -25.54 42.54 16.83
N GLU A 14 -24.54 42.95 16.05
CA GLU A 14 -23.34 42.17 15.80
C GLU A 14 -22.45 42.04 17.06
N HIS A 15 -22.38 43.09 17.89
CA HIS A 15 -21.61 43.07 19.14
C HIS A 15 -22.21 42.15 20.21
N PHE A 16 -23.53 42.22 20.41
CA PHE A 16 -24.23 41.39 21.40
C PHE A 16 -24.53 39.97 20.88
N GLY A 17 -24.58 39.78 19.56
CA GLY A 17 -25.01 38.53 18.92
C GLY A 17 -26.52 38.33 18.90
N TYR A 18 -27.29 39.30 19.39
CA TYR A 18 -28.75 39.34 19.40
C TYR A 18 -29.24 40.80 19.26
N PRO A 19 -30.50 41.04 18.83
CA PRO A 19 -31.01 42.40 18.65
C PRO A 19 -31.18 43.10 20.01
N PRO A 20 -30.72 44.36 20.18
CA PRO A 20 -30.84 45.10 21.45
C PRO A 20 -32.27 45.16 22.04
N VAL A 21 -33.30 45.20 21.19
CA VAL A 21 -34.71 45.20 21.62
C VAL A 21 -35.10 43.91 22.35
N SER A 22 -34.55 42.75 21.93
CA SER A 22 -34.88 41.45 22.55
C SER A 22 -34.46 41.36 24.02
N LEU A 23 -33.40 42.06 24.43
CA LEU A 23 -33.04 42.18 25.85
C LEU A 23 -34.10 42.94 26.65
N LEU A 24 -34.71 43.97 26.04
CA LEU A 24 -35.75 44.77 26.68
C LEU A 24 -37.07 44.01 26.73
N ASP A 25 -37.44 43.29 25.65
CA ASP A 25 -38.56 42.36 25.61
C ASP A 25 -38.44 41.31 26.74
N ASP A 26 -37.28 40.66 26.86
CA ASP A 26 -37.03 39.66 27.91
C ASP A 26 -37.13 40.27 29.33
N ILE A 27 -36.58 41.47 29.54
CA ILE A 27 -36.70 42.19 30.82
C ILE A 27 -38.16 42.46 31.15
N ILE A 28 -38.94 43.04 30.23
CA ILE A 28 -40.36 43.36 30.43
C ILE A 28 -41.17 42.09 30.72
N ASN A 29 -40.96 41.03 29.93
CA ASN A 29 -41.60 39.73 30.15
C ASN A 29 -41.28 39.13 31.54
N THR A 30 -40.03 39.19 31.99
CA THR A 30 -39.67 38.69 33.33
C THR A 30 -40.28 39.49 34.47
N ILE A 31 -40.50 40.80 34.26
CA ILE A 31 -41.07 41.70 35.27
C ILE A 31 -42.57 41.50 35.39
N ASN A 32 -43.29 41.36 34.27
CA ASN A 32 -44.72 41.03 34.28
C ASN A 32 -44.95 39.69 35.01
N VAL A 33 -44.19 38.65 34.64
CA VAL A 33 -44.24 37.34 35.31
C VAL A 33 -43.85 37.42 36.81
N LEU A 34 -43.00 38.37 37.21
CA LEU A 34 -42.66 38.57 38.62
C LEU A 34 -43.75 39.35 39.37
N ALA A 35 -44.40 40.32 38.72
CA ALA A 35 -45.52 41.08 39.25
C ALA A 35 -46.73 40.17 39.51
N ASP A 36 -47.12 39.35 38.53
CA ASP A 36 -48.18 38.34 38.65
C ASP A 36 -47.91 37.42 39.86
N ARG A 37 -46.69 36.86 39.95
CA ARG A 37 -46.27 36.00 41.08
C ARG A 37 -46.26 36.72 42.42
N ALA A 38 -45.93 38.01 42.45
CA ALA A 38 -45.94 38.80 43.67
C ALA A 38 -47.38 39.03 44.14
N LEU A 39 -48.30 39.39 43.22
CA LEU A 39 -49.74 39.53 43.49
C LEU A 39 -50.34 38.21 43.99
N ASP A 40 -50.09 37.11 43.30
CA ASP A 40 -50.40 35.72 43.71
C ASP A 40 -49.95 35.43 45.16
N SER A 41 -48.74 35.86 45.51
CA SER A 41 -48.17 35.64 46.83
C SER A 41 -48.79 36.51 47.91
N VAL A 42 -49.15 37.76 47.58
CA VAL A 42 -49.85 38.70 48.47
C VAL A 42 -51.28 38.20 48.72
N GLU A 43 -52.00 37.78 47.69
CA GLU A 43 -53.35 37.22 47.82
C GLU A 43 -53.35 35.98 48.72
N ARG A 44 -52.48 35.00 48.43
CA ARG A 44 -52.35 33.78 49.27
C ARG A 44 -51.97 34.10 50.71
N LEU A 45 -51.13 35.12 50.94
CA LEU A 45 -50.75 35.56 52.27
C LEU A 45 -51.94 36.20 52.99
N LEU A 46 -52.68 37.10 52.35
CA LEU A 46 -53.87 37.73 52.92
C LEU A 46 -54.97 36.70 53.23
N LEU A 47 -55.22 35.75 52.32
CA LEU A 47 -56.14 34.63 52.53
C LEU A 47 -55.71 33.66 53.63
N SER A 48 -54.42 33.60 53.98
CA SER A 48 -53.89 32.78 55.08
C SER A 48 -54.06 33.43 56.47
N ILE A 49 -54.25 34.75 56.51
CA ILE A 49 -54.39 35.51 57.76
C ILE A 49 -55.86 35.51 58.20
N PRO A 50 -56.17 35.23 59.48
CA PRO A 50 -57.56 35.20 59.95
C PRO A 50 -58.22 36.57 59.82
N PRO A 51 -59.46 36.66 59.28
CA PRO A 51 -60.08 37.93 58.87
C PRO A 51 -60.24 38.92 60.03
N GLN A 52 -60.41 38.44 61.26
CA GLN A 52 -60.52 39.26 62.47
C GLN A 52 -59.24 40.07 62.76
N SER A 53 -58.07 39.59 62.30
CA SER A 53 -56.79 40.29 62.45
C SER A 53 -56.49 41.29 61.32
N LEU A 54 -57.17 41.14 60.17
CA LEU A 54 -57.15 42.11 59.06
C LEU A 54 -58.12 43.28 59.29
N GLY A 55 -58.99 43.21 60.32
CA GLY A 55 -59.98 44.23 60.65
C GLY A 55 -61.41 43.88 60.21
N PHE A 56 -61.60 42.81 59.43
CA PHE A 56 -62.91 42.31 59.06
C PHE A 56 -63.65 41.82 60.31
N SER A 57 -64.69 42.57 60.66
CA SER A 57 -65.53 42.33 61.83
C SER A 57 -66.99 42.50 61.43
N GLU A 58 -67.90 41.80 62.13
CA GLU A 58 -69.35 41.81 61.85
C GLU A 58 -69.99 43.22 61.81
N LYS A 59 -69.29 44.24 62.34
CA LYS A 59 -69.70 45.64 62.33
C LYS A 59 -69.48 46.37 61.00
N HIS A 60 -68.75 45.78 60.05
CA HIS A 60 -68.46 46.38 58.74
C HIS A 60 -69.43 45.93 57.63
N ALA A 61 -70.45 45.12 57.95
CA ALA A 61 -71.47 44.73 56.97
C ALA A 61 -72.20 45.97 56.41
N PRO A 62 -72.27 46.15 55.08
CA PRO A 62 -72.96 47.29 54.48
C PRO A 62 -74.46 47.23 54.79
N ALA A 63 -75.02 48.37 55.20
CA ALA A 63 -76.40 48.46 55.63
C ALA A 63 -77.39 48.35 54.46
N GLY A 64 -77.76 47.11 54.07
CA GLY A 64 -78.79 46.85 53.07
C GLY A 64 -78.82 45.44 52.48
N GLU A 65 -77.74 44.68 52.55
CA GLU A 65 -77.63 43.36 51.90
C GLU A 65 -77.71 42.20 52.90
N THR A 66 -78.05 41.00 52.39
CA THR A 66 -78.06 39.77 53.20
C THR A 66 -76.66 39.50 53.76
N PRO A 67 -76.50 39.23 55.07
CA PRO A 67 -75.18 39.03 55.65
C PRO A 67 -74.54 37.75 55.11
N LEU A 68 -73.58 37.91 54.19
CA LEU A 68 -72.60 36.87 53.89
C LEU A 68 -71.79 36.58 55.17
N PRO A 69 -71.35 35.33 55.40
CA PRO A 69 -70.48 35.04 56.53
C PRO A 69 -69.19 35.87 56.41
N PRO A 70 -68.61 36.35 57.54
CA PRO A 70 -67.50 37.30 57.52
C PRO A 70 -66.27 36.77 56.77
N ASP A 71 -66.08 35.45 56.76
CA ASP A 71 -65.00 34.76 56.06
C ASP A 71 -65.17 34.75 54.51
N GLU A 72 -66.39 34.89 54.00
CA GLU A 72 -66.66 35.04 52.54
C GLU A 72 -66.60 36.50 52.12
N ALA A 73 -67.13 37.41 52.94
CA ALA A 73 -67.02 38.85 52.70
C ALA A 73 -65.54 39.31 52.64
N ALA A 74 -64.71 38.84 53.57
CA ALA A 74 -63.28 39.13 53.57
C ALA A 74 -62.56 38.62 52.31
N LYS A 75 -62.92 37.43 51.80
CA LYS A 75 -62.34 36.89 50.55
C LYS A 75 -62.68 37.74 49.35
N LEU A 76 -63.95 38.08 49.17
CA LEU A 76 -64.41 38.91 48.06
C LEU A 76 -63.77 40.31 48.08
N GLU A 77 -63.59 40.90 49.27
CA GLU A 77 -62.90 42.20 49.39
C GLU A 77 -61.39 42.09 49.14
N ILE A 78 -60.74 41.00 49.56
CA ILE A 78 -59.33 40.71 49.21
C ILE A 78 -59.18 40.51 47.70
N GLU A 79 -59.97 39.63 47.07
CA GLU A 79 -59.94 39.34 45.62
C GLU A 79 -60.19 40.61 44.77
N HIS A 80 -61.15 41.44 45.18
CA HIS A 80 -61.40 42.73 44.52
C HIS A 80 -60.24 43.71 44.74
N GLY A 81 -59.65 43.74 45.93
CA GLY A 81 -58.48 44.55 46.26
C GLY A 81 -57.21 44.12 45.51
N THR A 82 -56.97 42.82 45.36
CA THR A 82 -55.83 42.28 44.59
C THR A 82 -55.99 42.55 43.10
N HIS A 83 -57.18 42.38 42.54
CA HIS A 83 -57.47 42.76 41.15
C HIS A 83 -57.32 44.29 40.90
N GLN A 84 -57.72 45.14 41.84
CA GLN A 84 -57.45 46.58 41.74
C GLN A 84 -55.95 46.90 41.79
N LEU A 85 -55.21 46.24 42.68
CA LEU A 85 -53.76 46.39 42.78
C LEU A 85 -53.06 45.89 41.51
N GLU A 86 -53.48 44.77 40.94
CA GLU A 86 -53.00 44.23 39.67
C GLU A 86 -53.19 45.23 38.53
N THR A 87 -54.41 45.76 38.38
CA THR A 87 -54.73 46.75 37.34
C THR A 87 -53.84 48.00 37.47
N LEU A 88 -53.63 48.50 38.69
CA LEU A 88 -52.76 49.66 38.95
C LEU A 88 -51.28 49.33 38.76
N LEU A 89 -50.84 48.14 39.17
CA LEU A 89 -49.46 47.70 39.04
C LEU A 89 -49.09 47.55 37.57
N ASN A 90 -49.88 46.84 36.77
CA ASN A 90 -49.66 46.64 35.34
C ASN A 90 -49.62 47.99 34.60
N ALA A 91 -50.61 48.86 34.81
CA ALA A 91 -50.59 50.22 34.22
C ALA A 91 -49.39 51.09 34.66
N SER A 92 -48.83 50.83 35.84
CA SER A 92 -47.60 51.49 36.32
C SER A 92 -46.33 50.87 35.75
N ILE A 93 -46.32 49.55 35.53
CA ILE A 93 -45.21 48.82 34.91
C ILE A 93 -45.12 49.24 33.45
N ASP A 94 -46.18 49.08 32.66
CA ASP A 94 -46.23 49.45 31.23
C ASP A 94 -45.63 50.85 31.01
N LYS A 95 -46.18 51.87 31.69
CA LYS A 95 -45.75 53.26 31.54
C LYS A 95 -44.28 53.52 31.95
N ASN A 96 -43.81 52.85 33.01
CA ASN A 96 -42.43 53.04 33.47
C ASN A 96 -41.44 52.24 32.61
N PHE A 97 -41.86 51.10 32.06
CA PHE A 97 -41.04 50.25 31.21
C PHE A 97 -40.98 50.74 29.76
N ASP A 98 -42.04 51.36 29.23
CA ASP A 98 -42.00 52.18 28.01
C ASP A 98 -40.92 53.28 28.11
N LEU A 99 -40.87 53.98 29.25
CA LEU A 99 -39.90 55.04 29.50
C LEU A 99 -38.47 54.49 29.68
N PHE A 100 -38.33 53.33 30.32
CA PHE A 100 -37.06 52.62 30.45
C PHE A 100 -36.54 52.12 29.10
N GLU A 101 -37.40 51.53 28.26
CA GLU A 101 -37.06 51.10 26.89
C GLU A 101 -36.55 52.29 26.09
N LEU A 102 -37.33 53.38 26.05
CA LEU A 102 -36.98 54.63 25.35
C LEU A 102 -35.68 55.24 25.86
N TYR A 103 -35.45 55.24 27.18
CA TYR A 103 -34.22 55.76 27.77
C TYR A 103 -33.01 54.88 27.41
N THR A 104 -33.17 53.56 27.47
CA THR A 104 -32.10 52.58 27.26
C THR A 104 -31.70 52.55 25.78
N MET A 105 -32.66 52.50 24.87
CA MET A 105 -32.46 52.58 23.41
C MET A 105 -31.97 53.94 22.90
N ARG A 106 -31.96 54.98 23.75
CA ARG A 106 -31.50 56.34 23.38
C ARG A 106 -30.16 56.74 24.01
N ASN A 107 -29.82 56.21 25.17
CA ASN A 107 -28.66 56.68 25.96
C ASN A 107 -27.67 55.59 26.36
N ILE A 108 -28.09 54.32 26.39
CA ILE A 108 -27.25 53.18 26.82
C ILE A 108 -26.87 52.33 25.62
N LEU A 109 -27.87 51.87 24.87
CA LEU A 109 -27.73 51.02 23.69
C LEU A 109 -27.65 51.90 22.43
N THR A 110 -26.76 52.89 22.45
CA THR A 110 -26.52 53.81 21.33
C THR A 110 -25.04 54.09 21.15
N VAL A 111 -24.62 54.16 19.89
CA VAL A 111 -23.28 54.61 19.49
C VAL A 111 -23.39 56.08 19.10
N ARG A 112 -22.42 56.92 19.48
CA ARG A 112 -22.39 58.30 19.00
C ARG A 112 -21.87 58.30 17.55
N PRO A 113 -22.49 59.03 16.61
CA PRO A 113 -22.08 59.02 15.21
C PRO A 113 -20.65 59.55 14.99
N ASP A 114 -20.15 60.38 15.90
CA ASP A 114 -18.76 60.87 15.90
C ASP A 114 -17.74 59.74 16.22
N ASP A 115 -18.15 58.77 17.04
CA ASP A 115 -17.29 57.71 17.59
C ASP A 115 -17.39 56.42 16.76
N GLN A 116 -18.50 56.22 16.04
CA GLN A 116 -18.75 55.08 15.15
C GLN A 116 -17.59 54.76 14.16
N PRO A 117 -16.93 55.73 13.49
CA PRO A 117 -15.84 55.44 12.56
C PRO A 117 -14.56 54.91 13.23
N TYR A 118 -14.40 55.13 14.54
CA TYR A 118 -13.23 54.72 15.31
C TYR A 118 -13.45 53.40 16.06
N MET A 119 -14.68 52.92 16.10
CA MET A 119 -15.03 51.67 16.77
C MET A 119 -14.87 50.47 15.82
N ARG A 120 -14.22 49.41 16.32
CA ARG A 120 -13.98 48.16 15.61
C ARG A 120 -14.29 47.00 16.53
N LEU A 121 -15.18 46.09 16.12
CA LEU A 121 -15.48 44.88 16.89
C LEU A 121 -14.32 43.88 16.80
N ALA A 122 -14.17 43.05 17.83
CA ALA A 122 -13.00 42.17 17.98
C ALA A 122 -12.80 41.19 16.82
N HIS A 123 -13.87 40.67 16.22
CA HIS A 123 -13.78 39.76 15.06
C HIS A 123 -13.38 40.44 13.75
N TYR A 124 -13.39 41.78 13.70
CA TYR A 124 -12.75 42.52 12.62
C TYR A 124 -11.25 42.72 12.82
N GLU A 125 -10.68 42.36 13.98
CA GLU A 125 -9.23 42.43 14.19
C GLU A 125 -8.47 41.52 13.21
N GLY A 126 -7.36 42.00 12.66
CA GLY A 126 -6.59 41.29 11.62
C GLY A 126 -7.23 41.29 10.20
N LEU A 127 -8.51 41.61 10.05
CA LEU A 127 -9.13 41.77 8.73
C LEU A 127 -8.67 43.09 8.07
N ASN A 128 -7.85 42.95 7.01
CA ASN A 128 -7.39 44.06 6.17
C ASN A 128 -8.18 44.09 4.85
N PHE A 129 -9.34 44.74 4.84
CA PHE A 129 -10.19 44.85 3.65
C PHE A 129 -9.52 45.58 2.46
N ALA A 130 -8.50 46.41 2.71
CA ALA A 130 -7.66 46.99 1.66
C ALA A 130 -6.97 45.93 0.77
N ALA A 131 -6.76 44.71 1.27
CA ALA A 131 -6.21 43.61 0.48
C ALA A 131 -7.22 42.99 -0.52
N LEU A 132 -8.50 43.39 -0.50
CA LEU A 132 -9.50 42.93 -1.48
C LEU A 132 -9.31 43.56 -2.86
N GLU A 133 -8.68 44.74 -2.93
CA GLU A 133 -8.33 45.43 -4.19
C GLU A 133 -6.95 45.01 -4.73
N ALA A 134 -6.20 44.20 -3.97
CA ALA A 134 -4.91 43.70 -4.41
C ALA A 134 -5.04 42.69 -5.58
N PRO A 135 -4.13 42.71 -6.57
CA PRO A 135 -4.18 41.80 -7.71
C PRO A 135 -4.00 40.32 -7.32
N ASP A 136 -3.31 40.05 -6.22
CA ASP A 136 -3.13 38.70 -5.63
C ASP A 136 -4.31 38.24 -4.75
N ARG A 137 -5.51 38.81 -4.95
CA ARG A 137 -6.72 38.37 -4.22
C ARG A 137 -6.94 36.87 -4.45
N PRO A 138 -7.07 36.03 -3.39
CA PRO A 138 -7.31 34.61 -3.54
C PRO A 138 -8.72 34.37 -4.13
N THR A 139 -8.78 34.12 -5.44
CA THR A 139 -10.01 33.71 -6.12
C THR A 139 -10.37 32.27 -5.77
N THR A 140 -11.65 31.91 -5.87
CA THR A 140 -12.09 30.51 -5.74
C THR A 140 -11.34 29.60 -6.71
N GLU A 141 -11.07 30.08 -7.92
CA GLU A 141 -10.24 29.38 -8.92
C GLU A 141 -8.83 29.12 -8.41
N SER A 142 -8.12 30.13 -7.88
CA SER A 142 -6.77 29.97 -7.31
C SER A 142 -6.74 28.94 -6.17
N ILE A 143 -7.77 28.94 -5.31
CA ILE A 143 -7.92 27.98 -4.22
C ILE A 143 -8.15 26.57 -4.76
N THR A 144 -8.99 26.39 -5.79
CA THR A 144 -9.19 25.07 -6.42
C THR A 144 -7.94 24.59 -7.16
N ALA A 145 -7.17 25.47 -7.79
CA ALA A 145 -5.89 25.14 -8.41
C ALA A 145 -4.86 24.69 -7.36
N LEU A 146 -4.77 25.39 -6.22
CA LEU A 146 -3.95 24.98 -5.08
C LEU A 146 -4.39 23.64 -4.49
N ARG A 147 -5.70 23.39 -4.32
CA ARG A 147 -6.22 22.08 -3.89
C ARG A 147 -5.85 20.96 -4.88
N ARG A 148 -6.01 21.18 -6.19
CA ARG A 148 -5.61 20.22 -7.23
C ARG A 148 -4.10 19.96 -7.20
N ARG A 149 -3.27 21.00 -7.05
CA ARG A 149 -1.81 20.88 -6.90
C ARG A 149 -1.43 20.10 -5.63
N LEU A 150 -2.12 20.35 -4.52
CA LEU A 150 -1.93 19.63 -3.25
C LEU A 150 -2.28 18.14 -3.42
N HIS A 151 -3.43 17.80 -4.00
CA HIS A 151 -3.80 16.40 -4.29
C HIS A 151 -2.82 15.70 -5.24
N ALA A 152 -2.33 16.40 -6.28
CA ALA A 152 -1.29 15.87 -7.16
C ALA A 152 0.03 15.62 -6.41
N SER A 153 0.43 16.55 -5.53
CA SER A 153 1.62 16.41 -4.66
C SER A 153 1.48 15.24 -3.68
N GLN A 154 0.31 15.06 -3.06
CA GLN A 154 0.02 13.93 -2.18
C GLN A 154 0.06 12.59 -2.94
N LYS A 155 -0.52 12.52 -4.15
CA LYS A 155 -0.47 11.31 -4.98
C LYS A 155 0.95 10.98 -5.46
N LEU A 156 1.78 11.99 -5.74
CA LEU A 156 3.20 11.80 -6.03
C LEU A 156 3.92 11.27 -4.78
N HIS A 157 3.68 11.86 -3.62
CA HIS A 157 4.31 11.46 -2.36
C HIS A 157 4.05 9.99 -2.03
N THR A 158 2.80 9.52 -2.08
CA THR A 158 2.47 8.11 -1.81
C THR A 158 3.06 7.16 -2.85
N ALA A 159 3.14 7.57 -4.12
CA ALA A 159 3.83 6.78 -5.15
C ALA A 159 5.35 6.69 -4.89
N LEU A 160 5.98 7.80 -4.49
CA LEU A 160 7.41 7.85 -4.15
C LEU A 160 7.72 6.99 -2.92
N GLU A 161 6.87 7.02 -1.89
CA GLU A 161 6.98 6.14 -0.72
C GLU A 161 6.85 4.66 -1.10
N ALA A 162 5.93 4.32 -2.00
CA ALA A 162 5.80 2.96 -2.52
C ALA A 162 7.03 2.51 -3.33
N GLU A 163 7.59 3.35 -4.21
CA GLU A 163 8.83 3.03 -4.92
C GLU A 163 10.04 2.97 -3.98
N ARG A 164 10.10 3.83 -2.96
CA ARG A 164 11.13 3.74 -1.90
C ARG A 164 11.06 2.40 -1.18
N ALA A 165 9.87 1.97 -0.74
CA ALA A 165 9.69 0.69 -0.08
C ALA A 165 10.07 -0.50 -0.98
N ARG A 166 9.77 -0.44 -2.29
CA ARG A 166 10.22 -1.44 -3.27
C ARG A 166 11.73 -1.44 -3.44
N ASN A 167 12.36 -0.26 -3.56
CA ASN A 167 13.80 -0.12 -3.68
C ASN A 167 14.51 -0.62 -2.42
N ASP A 168 14.01 -0.30 -1.22
CA ASP A 168 14.53 -0.83 0.04
C ASP A 168 14.41 -2.36 0.11
N ALA A 169 13.28 -2.93 -0.33
CA ALA A 169 13.11 -4.39 -0.42
C ALA A 169 14.02 -5.05 -1.48
N LEU A 170 14.24 -4.40 -2.63
CA LEU A 170 15.19 -4.85 -3.65
C LEU A 170 16.63 -4.79 -3.13
N LEU A 171 17.01 -3.71 -2.42
CA LEU A 171 18.31 -3.60 -1.77
C LEU A 171 18.51 -4.68 -0.71
N VAL A 172 17.48 -5.03 0.07
CA VAL A 172 17.54 -6.18 1.01
C VAL A 172 17.74 -7.50 0.25
N LYS A 173 17.02 -7.74 -0.86
CA LYS A 173 17.19 -8.95 -1.69
C LYS A 173 18.60 -9.04 -2.31
N LEU A 174 19.11 -7.94 -2.87
CA LEU A 174 20.45 -7.88 -3.45
C LEU A 174 21.53 -8.07 -2.38
N ARG A 175 21.38 -7.43 -1.21
CA ARG A 175 22.24 -7.63 -0.05
C ARG A 175 22.24 -9.09 0.41
N ALA A 176 21.08 -9.73 0.52
CA ALA A 176 20.97 -11.15 0.88
C ALA A 176 21.60 -12.07 -0.18
N ALA A 177 21.41 -11.80 -1.47
CA ALA A 177 22.03 -12.57 -2.56
C ALA A 177 23.58 -12.44 -2.57
N LEU A 178 24.10 -11.30 -2.12
CA LEU A 178 25.53 -11.02 -1.93
C LEU A 178 26.07 -11.41 -0.52
N GLY A 179 25.23 -11.94 0.37
CA GLY A 179 25.63 -12.31 1.74
C GLY A 179 25.90 -11.12 2.69
N VAL A 180 25.55 -9.89 2.28
CA VAL A 180 25.82 -8.67 3.05
C VAL A 180 24.67 -8.41 4.03
N VAL A 181 24.77 -8.93 5.24
CA VAL A 181 23.84 -8.58 6.33
C VAL A 181 24.02 -7.09 6.70
N PRO A 182 22.96 -6.27 6.73
CA PRO A 182 23.04 -4.87 7.11
C PRO A 182 23.20 -4.74 8.64
N GLY A 183 24.44 -4.79 9.10
CA GLY A 183 24.81 -4.76 10.51
C GLY A 183 26.05 -5.61 10.71
N GLY A 184 27.20 -4.96 10.92
CA GLY A 184 28.51 -5.61 11.03
C GLY A 184 28.70 -6.38 12.35
N VAL A 185 27.88 -7.40 12.58
CA VAL A 185 28.13 -8.41 13.60
C VAL A 185 29.02 -9.46 12.97
N LYS A 186 30.23 -9.66 13.53
CA LYS A 186 31.04 -10.85 13.23
C LYS A 186 30.19 -12.08 13.52
N ALA A 187 29.82 -12.83 12.49
CA ALA A 187 29.29 -14.17 12.69
C ALA A 187 30.40 -15.01 13.31
N GLU A 188 30.13 -15.67 14.44
CA GLU A 188 31.09 -16.59 15.04
C GLU A 188 31.32 -17.79 14.12
N GLU A 189 32.57 -18.25 14.08
CA GLU A 189 32.99 -19.42 13.32
C GLU A 189 32.26 -20.67 13.87
N GLY A 190 31.36 -21.27 13.08
CA GLY A 190 30.78 -22.57 13.44
C GLY A 190 29.35 -22.87 12.98
N GLN A 191 28.58 -21.89 12.48
CA GLN A 191 27.21 -22.17 11.98
C GLN A 191 27.07 -21.86 10.49
N ALA A 192 27.03 -22.93 9.68
CA ALA A 192 26.76 -22.87 8.26
C ALA A 192 25.31 -22.40 8.00
N GLN A 193 25.14 -21.11 7.74
CA GLN A 193 23.98 -20.62 7.00
C GLN A 193 24.12 -20.97 5.51
N PRO A 194 23.01 -21.18 4.78
CA PRO A 194 23.08 -21.50 3.36
C PRO A 194 23.81 -20.37 2.62
N GLY A 195 24.95 -20.71 2.01
CA GLY A 195 25.82 -19.74 1.36
C GLY A 195 25.05 -18.90 0.34
N SER A 196 25.06 -17.58 0.54
CA SER A 196 24.42 -16.63 -0.37
C SER A 196 24.90 -16.86 -1.80
N ALA A 197 23.97 -16.98 -2.75
CA ALA A 197 24.24 -17.47 -4.11
C ALA A 197 25.39 -16.75 -4.85
N PHE A 198 25.71 -15.50 -4.50
CA PHE A 198 26.80 -14.71 -5.09
C PHE A 198 27.85 -14.22 -4.06
N GLY A 199 27.83 -14.71 -2.82
CA GLY A 199 28.77 -14.30 -1.77
C GLY A 199 30.24 -14.56 -2.14
N PHE A 200 30.49 -15.64 -2.90
CA PHE A 200 31.80 -16.00 -3.44
C PHE A 200 32.43 -14.94 -4.36
N LEU A 201 31.64 -14.00 -4.91
CA LEU A 201 32.15 -12.89 -5.73
C LEU A 201 32.76 -11.77 -4.89
N ARG A 202 32.33 -11.62 -3.63
CA ARG A 202 32.84 -10.62 -2.70
C ARG A 202 34.16 -11.09 -2.07
N ASP A 203 34.16 -12.33 -1.60
CA ASP A 203 35.26 -12.89 -0.83
C ASP A 203 36.21 -13.64 -1.77
N LYS A 204 37.00 -12.85 -2.53
CA LYS A 204 38.14 -13.34 -3.33
C LYS A 204 39.27 -13.82 -2.41
N ALA A 205 39.07 -14.99 -1.78
CA ALA A 205 40.12 -15.67 -1.03
C ALA A 205 41.29 -16.00 -1.96
N SER A 206 42.49 -15.53 -1.60
CA SER A 206 43.73 -15.94 -2.27
C SER A 206 44.07 -17.38 -1.88
N LEU A 207 44.71 -18.12 -2.80
CA LEU A 207 45.18 -19.52 -2.73
C LEU A 207 45.75 -20.08 -1.40
N GLN A 208 46.07 -19.23 -0.43
CA GLN A 208 46.65 -19.62 0.85
C GLN A 208 45.58 -19.98 1.91
N ASP A 209 44.39 -19.38 1.83
CA ASP A 209 43.25 -19.67 2.72
C ASP A 209 42.32 -20.71 2.08
N ALA A 210 42.86 -21.92 1.90
CA ALA A 210 42.19 -23.04 1.24
C ALA A 210 41.14 -23.71 2.17
N ASP A 211 39.98 -23.08 2.31
CA ASP A 211 38.81 -23.68 2.95
C ASP A 211 37.83 -24.30 1.93
N ALA A 212 37.07 -25.31 2.34
CA ALA A 212 36.23 -26.15 1.47
C ALA A 212 35.06 -25.41 0.78
N ASN A 213 34.87 -24.14 1.11
CA ASN A 213 33.72 -23.32 0.73
C ASN A 213 33.84 -22.61 -0.63
N THR A 214 35.00 -22.66 -1.31
CA THR A 214 35.20 -22.08 -2.67
C THR A 214 35.79 -23.08 -3.69
N PRO A 215 35.10 -24.22 -3.95
CA PRO A 215 35.66 -25.32 -4.75
C PRO A 215 35.90 -24.97 -6.23
N ILE A 216 35.16 -24.04 -6.83
CA ILE A 216 35.28 -23.75 -8.27
C ILE A 216 36.56 -22.98 -8.59
N ALA A 217 36.88 -21.92 -7.85
CA ALA A 217 38.12 -21.16 -8.07
C ALA A 217 39.35 -22.06 -7.89
N THR A 218 39.41 -22.76 -6.76
CA THR A 218 40.52 -23.68 -6.41
C THR A 218 40.66 -24.83 -7.42
N THR A 219 39.57 -25.46 -7.88
CA THR A 219 39.65 -26.47 -8.94
C THR A 219 40.06 -25.89 -10.30
N THR A 220 39.64 -24.68 -10.66
CA THR A 220 40.11 -24.05 -11.92
C THR A 220 41.60 -23.72 -11.87
N GLU A 221 42.11 -23.17 -10.77
CA GLU A 221 43.54 -22.85 -10.62
C GLU A 221 44.41 -24.12 -10.49
N PHE A 222 43.93 -25.14 -9.77
CA PHE A 222 44.58 -26.44 -9.70
C PHE A 222 44.61 -27.14 -11.07
N THR A 223 43.50 -27.20 -11.80
CA THR A 223 43.49 -27.81 -13.15
C THR A 223 44.38 -27.04 -14.13
N LEU A 224 44.48 -25.70 -14.01
CA LEU A 224 45.40 -24.89 -14.81
C LEU A 224 46.87 -25.23 -14.48
N SER A 225 47.23 -25.40 -13.20
CA SER A 225 48.59 -25.83 -12.82
C SER A 225 48.92 -27.26 -13.29
N GLN A 226 47.95 -28.19 -13.20
CA GLN A 226 48.11 -29.56 -13.72
C GLN A 226 48.25 -29.60 -15.25
N LEU A 227 47.57 -28.71 -15.99
CA LEU A 227 47.74 -28.57 -17.44
C LEU A 227 49.16 -28.08 -17.83
N GLN A 228 49.82 -27.28 -17.00
CA GLN A 228 51.21 -26.89 -17.22
C GLN A 228 52.16 -28.08 -16.99
N ALA A 229 51.95 -28.87 -15.93
CA ALA A 229 52.69 -30.09 -15.68
C ALA A 229 52.51 -31.13 -16.81
N LEU A 230 51.28 -31.35 -17.29
CA LEU A 230 50.99 -32.21 -18.44
C LEU A 230 51.63 -31.71 -19.75
N ARG A 231 51.71 -30.40 -19.97
CA ARG A 231 52.48 -29.84 -21.10
C ARG A 231 53.96 -30.17 -20.99
N ALA A 232 54.58 -29.97 -19.82
CA ALA A 232 55.99 -30.29 -19.60
C ALA A 232 56.29 -31.80 -19.75
N LEU A 233 55.36 -32.68 -19.34
CA LEU A 233 55.48 -34.12 -19.49
C LEU A 233 55.29 -34.58 -20.94
N SER A 234 54.37 -33.95 -21.68
CA SER A 234 54.20 -34.24 -23.11
C SER A 234 55.35 -33.72 -23.97
N THR A 235 55.98 -32.59 -23.63
CA THR A 235 57.22 -32.16 -24.29
C THR A 235 58.40 -33.06 -23.93
N SER A 236 58.55 -33.51 -22.68
CA SER A 236 59.63 -34.43 -22.31
C SER A 236 59.50 -35.81 -22.98
N LEU A 237 58.28 -36.35 -23.08
CA LEU A 237 57.99 -37.55 -23.88
C LEU A 237 58.32 -37.34 -25.36
N ARG A 238 57.97 -36.18 -25.92
CA ARG A 238 58.27 -35.85 -27.32
C ARG A 238 59.77 -35.68 -27.60
N THR A 239 60.57 -35.25 -26.63
CA THR A 239 62.04 -35.22 -26.71
C THR A 239 62.72 -36.56 -26.45
N LEU A 240 62.06 -37.51 -25.79
CA LEU A 240 62.54 -38.89 -25.61
C LEU A 240 62.17 -39.81 -26.80
N LEU A 241 61.12 -39.45 -27.55
CA LEU A 241 60.69 -40.14 -28.77
C LEU A 241 61.80 -40.41 -29.82
N PRO A 242 62.72 -39.47 -30.15
CA PRO A 242 63.77 -39.72 -31.13
C PRO A 242 64.77 -40.82 -30.73
N ASN A 243 64.90 -41.17 -29.44
CA ASN A 243 65.75 -42.29 -28.98
C ASN A 243 65.03 -43.66 -29.04
N LEU A 244 63.84 -43.75 -29.63
CA LEU A 244 63.04 -44.97 -29.79
C LEU A 244 62.56 -45.21 -31.24
N GLY A 245 63.06 -44.42 -32.21
CA GLY A 245 62.94 -44.70 -33.63
C GLY A 245 64.12 -45.57 -34.12
N PRO A 246 63.91 -46.54 -35.02
CA PRO A 246 65.03 -47.26 -35.65
C PRO A 246 65.79 -46.33 -36.61
N ASP A 247 67.12 -46.43 -36.62
CA ASP A 247 68.00 -45.66 -37.52
C ASP A 247 67.73 -45.98 -39.01
N ASP A 248 67.56 -44.93 -39.82
CA ASP A 248 67.53 -44.99 -41.28
C ASP A 248 68.96 -44.79 -41.84
N THR A 249 69.74 -45.88 -41.88
CA THR A 249 70.94 -45.99 -42.73
C THR A 249 71.05 -47.39 -43.31
N ASP A 250 70.58 -47.57 -44.55
CA ASP A 250 71.47 -47.94 -45.68
C ASP A 250 70.66 -48.02 -46.99
N ALA A 251 71.25 -47.49 -48.06
CA ALA A 251 70.67 -47.45 -49.39
C ALA A 251 71.30 -48.51 -50.31
N ASP A 252 70.58 -48.85 -51.38
CA ASP A 252 71.04 -49.59 -52.56
C ASP A 252 71.58 -51.03 -52.36
N ALA A 253 70.66 -51.99 -52.26
CA ALA A 253 70.77 -53.24 -53.03
C ALA A 253 69.42 -53.92 -53.28
N VAL A 254 69.12 -54.12 -54.56
CA VAL A 254 68.33 -55.16 -55.26
C VAL A 254 67.35 -56.06 -54.46
N ASP A 255 66.15 -56.13 -55.04
CA ASP A 255 64.96 -56.98 -54.86
C ASP A 255 65.08 -58.43 -54.28
N GLU A 256 63.90 -58.92 -53.87
CA GLU A 256 63.51 -60.29 -53.47
C GLU A 256 63.90 -60.85 -52.07
N ASP A 257 62.88 -60.82 -51.20
CA ASP A 257 62.45 -61.87 -50.26
C ASP A 257 63.31 -62.26 -49.03
N ALA A 258 63.23 -61.44 -47.97
CA ALA A 258 62.97 -61.91 -46.58
C ALA A 258 62.87 -60.73 -45.57
N THR A 259 61.82 -60.68 -44.73
CA THR A 259 61.80 -60.23 -43.29
C THR A 259 60.39 -59.85 -42.77
N GLY A 260 59.45 -60.80 -42.77
CA GLY A 260 58.05 -60.60 -42.35
C GLY A 260 57.77 -60.47 -40.83
N GLY A 261 58.72 -60.02 -40.00
CA GLY A 261 58.62 -60.11 -38.53
C GLY A 261 58.22 -58.85 -37.75
N SER A 262 58.72 -57.67 -38.14
CA SER A 262 58.62 -56.45 -37.29
C SER A 262 57.49 -55.49 -37.70
N LYS A 263 57.29 -55.32 -39.02
CA LYS A 263 56.21 -54.48 -39.58
C LYS A 263 54.84 -55.15 -39.47
N THR A 264 54.78 -56.48 -39.46
CA THR A 264 53.58 -57.30 -39.27
C THR A 264 52.93 -57.07 -37.91
N TRP A 265 53.64 -57.29 -36.81
CA TRP A 265 53.09 -57.12 -35.45
C TRP A 265 52.53 -55.72 -35.17
N ARG A 266 53.20 -54.66 -35.64
CA ARG A 266 52.67 -53.28 -35.47
C ARG A 266 51.38 -53.08 -36.25
N ARG A 267 51.33 -53.56 -37.49
CA ARG A 267 50.14 -53.47 -38.35
C ARG A 267 48.99 -54.31 -37.78
N GLU A 268 49.23 -55.55 -37.37
CA GLU A 268 48.24 -56.42 -36.72
C GLU A 268 47.67 -55.78 -35.44
N ARG A 269 48.50 -55.10 -34.64
CA ARG A 269 48.02 -54.36 -33.47
C ARG A 269 47.23 -53.11 -33.83
N VAL A 270 47.58 -52.40 -34.90
CA VAL A 270 46.78 -51.27 -35.41
C VAL A 270 45.43 -51.78 -35.92
N GLU A 271 45.42 -52.79 -36.79
CA GLU A 271 44.21 -53.44 -37.31
C GLU A 271 43.32 -54.01 -36.17
N TYR A 272 43.91 -54.56 -35.11
CA TYR A 272 43.16 -55.02 -33.93
C TYR A 272 42.57 -53.86 -33.12
N VAL A 273 43.31 -52.76 -32.91
CA VAL A 273 42.83 -51.58 -32.16
C VAL A 273 41.77 -50.82 -32.96
N GLU A 274 41.94 -50.67 -34.27
CA GLU A 274 40.93 -50.13 -35.19
C GLU A 274 39.70 -51.03 -35.24
N GLY A 275 39.87 -52.36 -35.35
CA GLY A 275 38.76 -53.31 -35.32
C GLY A 275 38.01 -53.35 -33.99
N ALA A 276 38.71 -53.22 -32.85
CA ALA A 276 38.10 -53.19 -31.52
C ALA A 276 37.39 -51.86 -31.25
N SER A 277 38.00 -50.73 -31.60
CA SER A 277 37.37 -49.40 -31.47
C SER A 277 36.16 -49.26 -32.41
N ARG A 278 36.26 -49.76 -33.64
CA ARG A 278 35.13 -49.86 -34.58
C ARG A 278 33.98 -50.66 -34.00
N LYS A 279 34.23 -51.91 -33.55
CA LYS A 279 33.20 -52.75 -32.91
C LYS A 279 32.60 -52.09 -31.68
N TYR A 280 33.39 -51.36 -30.88
CA TYR A 280 32.90 -50.63 -29.73
C TYR A 280 32.00 -49.44 -30.13
N LEU A 281 32.35 -48.68 -31.18
CA LEU A 281 31.52 -47.59 -31.69
C LEU A 281 30.21 -48.10 -32.32
N GLU A 282 30.29 -49.19 -33.09
CA GLU A 282 29.12 -49.88 -33.66
C GLU A 282 28.21 -50.44 -32.54
N THR A 283 28.77 -51.08 -31.50
CA THR A 283 27.99 -51.76 -30.43
C THR A 283 27.49 -50.81 -29.34
N ALA A 284 28.32 -49.88 -28.86
CA ALA A 284 28.03 -49.04 -27.69
C ALA A 284 27.47 -47.65 -28.04
N ARG A 285 27.63 -47.19 -29.29
CA ARG A 285 27.08 -45.92 -29.78
C ARG A 285 26.14 -46.05 -30.99
N GLY A 286 25.99 -47.24 -31.57
CA GLY A 286 25.08 -47.47 -32.70
C GLY A 286 25.50 -46.76 -33.99
N LEU A 287 26.77 -46.39 -34.12
CA LEU A 287 27.28 -45.66 -35.28
C LEU A 287 27.66 -46.65 -36.39
N GLU A 288 27.06 -46.53 -37.57
CA GLU A 288 27.49 -47.28 -38.74
C GLU A 288 28.76 -46.65 -39.32
N LEU A 289 29.83 -47.44 -39.46
CA LEU A 289 31.10 -46.97 -40.01
C LEU A 289 31.30 -47.53 -41.44
N GLY A 290 31.78 -46.72 -42.37
CA GLY A 290 32.14 -47.18 -43.72
C GLY A 290 33.43 -48.01 -43.75
N ALA A 291 33.81 -48.53 -44.91
CA ALA A 291 35.04 -49.35 -45.06
C ALA A 291 36.32 -48.59 -44.66
N GLN A 292 36.31 -47.26 -44.77
CA GLN A 292 37.43 -46.36 -44.47
C GLN A 292 37.27 -45.58 -43.14
N GLY A 293 36.35 -46.01 -42.25
CA GLY A 293 36.15 -45.37 -40.94
C GLY A 293 35.35 -44.06 -40.95
N GLU A 294 34.77 -43.68 -42.09
CA GLU A 294 33.74 -42.63 -42.19
C GLU A 294 32.50 -42.98 -41.35
N VAL A 295 31.88 -42.00 -40.67
CA VAL A 295 30.58 -42.18 -40.02
C VAL A 295 29.49 -42.09 -41.07
N ARG A 296 28.70 -43.15 -41.25
CA ARG A 296 27.46 -43.11 -42.03
C ARG A 296 26.34 -42.58 -41.13
N ASP A 297 26.06 -41.29 -41.25
CA ASP A 297 24.77 -40.75 -40.81
C ASP A 297 23.65 -41.35 -41.68
N GLY A 298 22.50 -41.61 -41.07
CA GLY A 298 21.46 -42.53 -41.58
C GLY A 298 20.65 -42.10 -42.81
N GLU A 299 21.14 -41.19 -43.66
CA GLU A 299 20.51 -40.88 -44.95
C GLU A 299 20.96 -41.86 -46.05
N TRP A 300 20.09 -42.82 -46.32
CA TRP A 300 20.33 -43.92 -47.25
C TRP A 300 20.41 -43.51 -48.73
N GLN A 301 21.54 -43.82 -49.36
CA GLN A 301 21.59 -44.40 -50.72
C GLN A 301 22.63 -45.54 -50.75
N GLY A 302 22.19 -46.78 -50.56
CA GLY A 302 23.04 -47.98 -50.58
C GLY A 302 22.34 -49.18 -49.93
N GLU A 303 22.84 -50.40 -50.18
CA GLU A 303 22.30 -51.62 -49.55
C GLU A 303 22.32 -51.50 -48.02
N GLY A 304 21.21 -51.88 -47.40
CA GLY A 304 20.98 -51.72 -45.98
C GLY A 304 21.87 -52.56 -45.07
N ARG A 305 21.77 -52.25 -43.77
CA ARG A 305 22.33 -53.00 -42.64
C ARG A 305 22.34 -54.50 -42.93
N LYS A 306 23.55 -55.06 -43.12
CA LYS A 306 23.75 -56.49 -43.34
C LYS A 306 23.29 -57.23 -42.10
N ILE A 307 22.10 -57.82 -42.19
CA ILE A 307 21.42 -58.53 -41.10
C ILE A 307 22.38 -59.60 -40.58
N THR A 308 22.74 -59.52 -39.30
CA THR A 308 23.67 -60.50 -38.73
C THR A 308 22.95 -61.82 -38.51
N ARG A 309 23.68 -62.94 -38.49
CA ARG A 309 23.07 -64.27 -38.33
C ARG A 309 22.18 -64.38 -37.07
N GLY A 310 22.56 -63.73 -35.97
CA GLY A 310 21.75 -63.68 -34.76
C GLY A 310 20.47 -62.85 -34.89
N ASP A 311 20.48 -61.78 -35.71
CA ASP A 311 19.27 -61.02 -36.04
C ASP A 311 18.29 -61.90 -36.85
N VAL A 312 18.79 -62.76 -37.76
CA VAL A 312 17.96 -63.73 -38.52
C VAL A 312 17.36 -64.79 -37.60
N GLU A 313 18.16 -65.40 -36.73
CA GLU A 313 17.71 -66.43 -35.77
C GLU A 313 16.66 -65.84 -34.80
N GLY A 314 16.80 -64.58 -34.38
CA GLY A 314 15.78 -63.86 -33.61
C GLY A 314 14.50 -63.56 -34.40
N LEU A 315 14.60 -63.23 -35.69
CA LEU A 315 13.45 -63.00 -36.57
C LEU A 315 12.69 -64.30 -36.86
N GLU A 316 13.37 -65.43 -37.04
CA GLU A 316 12.74 -66.75 -37.15
C GLU A 316 11.98 -67.12 -35.87
N GLN A 317 12.53 -66.80 -34.70
CA GLN A 317 11.85 -67.03 -33.41
C GLN A 317 10.60 -66.14 -33.27
N VAL A 318 10.67 -64.85 -33.64
CA VAL A 318 9.52 -63.93 -33.58
C VAL A 318 8.46 -64.27 -34.63
N VAL A 319 8.84 -64.66 -35.84
CA VAL A 319 7.90 -65.13 -36.88
C VAL A 319 7.21 -66.43 -36.44
N SER A 320 7.93 -67.34 -35.76
CA SER A 320 7.34 -68.55 -35.17
C SER A 320 6.32 -68.23 -34.07
N MET A 321 6.51 -67.13 -33.32
CA MET A 321 5.53 -66.66 -32.33
C MET A 321 4.35 -65.92 -32.96
N LEU A 322 4.58 -65.14 -34.01
CA LEU A 322 3.56 -64.28 -34.64
C LEU A 322 2.69 -65.02 -35.69
N GLY A 323 3.16 -66.14 -36.22
CA GLY A 323 2.39 -66.97 -37.16
C GLY A 323 1.17 -67.67 -36.56
N ASN A 324 0.97 -67.61 -35.23
CA ASN A 324 0.10 -68.52 -34.48
C ASN A 324 -1.17 -67.83 -33.90
N ASN A 325 -1.99 -67.22 -34.77
CA ASN A 325 -3.28 -66.51 -34.56
C ASN A 325 -3.18 -65.07 -33.99
N LYS A 326 -3.63 -63.97 -34.60
CA LYS A 326 -4.59 -63.63 -35.70
C LYS A 326 -6.06 -63.38 -35.27
N SER A 327 -6.54 -62.17 -35.62
CA SER A 327 -7.73 -61.41 -35.15
C SER A 327 -9.08 -61.83 -35.78
N PRO A 328 -10.25 -61.20 -35.48
CA PRO A 328 -10.59 -59.76 -35.65
C PRO A 328 -11.19 -59.13 -34.35
N GLU A 329 -11.75 -57.91 -34.25
CA GLU A 329 -12.09 -56.81 -35.19
C GLU A 329 -12.13 -55.44 -34.43
N SER A 330 -12.49 -54.32 -35.09
CA SER A 330 -12.74 -53.01 -34.45
C SER A 330 -13.90 -52.23 -35.10
N LYS A 331 -14.58 -51.35 -34.35
CA LYS A 331 -15.67 -50.47 -34.84
C LYS A 331 -15.70 -49.11 -34.12
N CYS A 332 -16.48 -48.18 -34.72
CA CYS A 332 -16.68 -46.76 -34.38
C CYS A 332 -15.54 -45.86 -34.91
N ASP A 333 -15.69 -45.05 -35.97
CA ASP A 333 -16.78 -44.16 -36.45
C ASP A 333 -16.76 -42.79 -35.75
N ASP A 334 -16.46 -41.76 -36.54
CA ASP A 334 -16.72 -40.35 -36.26
C ASP A 334 -16.72 -39.61 -37.60
N GLY A 335 -17.73 -38.77 -37.83
CA GLY A 335 -17.89 -38.02 -39.06
C GLY A 335 -18.56 -36.68 -38.81
N GLU A 336 -17.97 -35.61 -39.34
CA GLU A 336 -18.58 -34.28 -39.43
C GLU A 336 -18.33 -33.72 -40.82
N ALA A 337 -19.39 -33.17 -41.42
CA ALA A 337 -19.38 -32.66 -42.78
C ALA A 337 -20.41 -31.55 -42.97
N MET A 338 -19.96 -30.45 -43.61
CA MET A 338 -20.76 -29.40 -44.25
C MET A 338 -21.58 -28.48 -43.28
N ASP A 339 -21.90 -27.23 -43.63
CA ASP A 339 -21.69 -26.52 -44.90
C ASP A 339 -21.48 -25.01 -44.71
N GLU A 340 -21.02 -24.34 -45.77
CA GLU A 340 -21.04 -22.87 -45.91
C GLU A 340 -22.36 -22.39 -46.56
N SER A 341 -22.63 -21.07 -46.44
CA SER A 341 -23.70 -20.25 -47.10
C SER A 341 -24.94 -19.93 -46.27
#